data_AF-A0A6L6QRZ1-F1
#
_entry.id   AF-A0A6L6QRZ1-F1
#
_cell.length_a   1.000
_cell.length_b   1.000
_cell.length_c   1.000
_cell.angle_alpha   90.00
_cell.angle_beta   90.00
_cell.angle_gamma   90.00
#
_symmetry.space_group_name_H-M   'P 1'
#
loop_
_entity.id
_entity.type
_entity.pdbx_description
1 polymer ?
#
loop_
_entity_poly.entity_id
_entity_poly.type
_entity_poly.pdbx_seq_one_letter_code
_entity_poly.pdbx_strand_id
1 'polypeptide(L)'
;MEPRPPEAFPVLVDPQPLVVVAELDAGEYLPDFPAPPAKPGVVTINLDPPPHWVRAEVVQTIYGATKVPRVLYAGTTSHWGPQPMSPQPQLAFFLTDGRQYILRRYGYKRLLSRLDGSLLLPIWDKQVSPWLPCSVLELREEFDSGQVQETPKTRGADYLPAVERPDLFRAVPGGFLPRYAIDVRKLASYLQANPPPVKGVKCE
;
A
#
# COMPACT_ATOMS: atom_id res chain seq x y z
N MET A 1 -9.38 -12.54 21.85
CA MET A 1 -9.66 -13.54 20.79
C MET A 1 -8.53 -13.40 19.78
N GLU A 2 -7.89 -14.49 19.37
CA GLU A 2 -6.84 -14.42 18.36
C GLU A 2 -7.42 -13.93 17.02
N PRO A 3 -6.70 -13.07 16.27
CA PRO A 3 -7.14 -12.66 14.95
C PRO A 3 -7.30 -13.89 14.05
N ARG A 4 -8.38 -13.94 13.27
CA ARG A 4 -8.64 -15.01 12.30
C ARG A 4 -8.92 -14.41 10.91
N PRO A 5 -8.65 -15.16 9.83
CA PRO A 5 -9.10 -14.78 8.50
C PRO A 5 -10.61 -14.48 8.49
N PRO A 6 -11.07 -13.45 7.78
CA PRO A 6 -12.49 -13.23 7.60
C PRO A 6 -13.07 -14.32 6.69
N GLU A 7 -14.31 -14.73 6.95
CA GLU A 7 -15.04 -15.71 6.11
C GLU A 7 -15.87 -15.02 5.01
N ALA A 8 -16.05 -13.70 5.11
CA ALA A 8 -16.73 -12.86 4.13
C ALA A 8 -16.04 -11.49 4.03
N PHE A 9 -16.28 -10.75 2.95
CA PHE A 9 -15.68 -9.41 2.82
C PHE A 9 -16.17 -8.49 3.96
N PRO A 10 -15.25 -7.85 4.71
CA PRO A 10 -15.61 -6.99 5.84
C PRO A 10 -16.54 -5.84 5.49
N VAL A 11 -17.42 -5.49 6.43
CA VAL A 11 -18.30 -4.32 6.35
C VAL A 11 -18.01 -3.45 7.56
N LEU A 12 -17.31 -2.34 7.33
CA LEU A 12 -16.83 -1.47 8.39
C LEU A 12 -17.91 -0.48 8.83
N VAL A 13 -18.09 -0.35 10.14
CA VAL A 13 -18.88 0.73 10.74
C VAL A 13 -17.95 1.88 11.12
N ASP A 14 -18.21 3.10 10.67
CA ASP A 14 -17.37 4.28 10.92
C ASP A 14 -15.87 4.09 10.60
N PRO A 15 -15.52 3.79 9.33
CA PRO A 15 -14.18 3.39 8.92
C PRO A 15 -13.12 4.45 9.23
N GLN A 16 -12.07 4.03 9.94
CA GLN A 16 -10.91 4.83 10.29
C GLN A 16 -9.67 4.40 9.49
N PRO A 17 -8.74 5.32 9.20
CA PRO A 17 -7.50 4.99 8.53
C PRO A 17 -6.49 4.32 9.47
N LEU A 18 -5.80 3.31 8.96
CA LEU A 18 -4.66 2.65 9.61
C LEU A 18 -3.53 2.54 8.60
N VAL A 19 -2.35 3.07 8.93
CA VAL A 19 -1.14 2.93 8.14
C VAL A 19 -0.10 2.17 8.95
N VAL A 20 0.44 1.12 8.38
CA VAL A 20 1.46 0.27 9.02
C VAL A 20 2.57 -0.04 8.04
N VAL A 21 3.74 -0.39 8.57
CA VAL A 21 4.71 -1.21 7.86
C VAL A 21 4.39 -2.66 8.21
N ALA A 22 4.14 -3.48 7.20
CA ALA A 22 3.80 -4.88 7.38
C ALA A 22 4.39 -5.76 6.27
N GLU A 23 4.67 -7.01 6.62
CA GLU A 23 4.85 -8.09 5.66
C GLU A 23 3.46 -8.62 5.32
N LEU A 24 3.17 -8.76 4.02
CA LEU A 24 1.84 -9.11 3.53
C LEU A 24 1.89 -10.46 2.84
N ASP A 25 0.97 -11.35 3.21
CA ASP A 25 0.76 -12.64 2.58
C ASP A 25 -0.67 -12.71 2.03
N ALA A 26 -0.78 -13.08 0.76
CA ALA A 26 -2.08 -13.31 0.15
C ALA A 26 -2.70 -14.59 0.72
N GLY A 27 -3.96 -14.48 1.13
CA GLY A 27 -4.77 -15.60 1.56
C GLY A 27 -5.70 -16.12 0.47
N GLU A 28 -6.65 -16.93 0.90
CA GLU A 28 -7.65 -17.55 0.04
C GLU A 28 -8.73 -16.56 -0.41
N TYR A 29 -9.44 -16.94 -1.48
CA TYR A 29 -10.62 -16.23 -1.93
C TYR A 29 -11.72 -16.23 -0.87
N LEU A 30 -12.39 -15.10 -0.77
CA LEU A 30 -13.63 -14.93 -0.03
C LEU A 30 -14.81 -15.21 -0.97
N PRO A 31 -16.00 -15.51 -0.41
CA PRO A 31 -17.22 -15.57 -1.20
C PRO A 31 -17.43 -14.30 -2.02
N ASP A 32 -17.99 -14.46 -3.22
CA ASP A 32 -18.34 -13.35 -4.09
C ASP A 32 -19.28 -12.35 -3.39
N PHE A 33 -19.19 -11.10 -3.83
CA PHE A 33 -20.19 -10.12 -3.44
C PHE A 33 -21.58 -10.57 -3.90
N PRO A 34 -22.63 -10.35 -3.09
CA PRO A 34 -23.99 -10.65 -3.53
C PRO A 34 -24.28 -9.87 -4.82
N ALA A 35 -24.91 -10.54 -5.78
CA ALA A 35 -25.31 -9.90 -7.01
C ALA A 35 -26.17 -8.67 -6.70
N PRO A 36 -25.92 -7.52 -7.34
CA PRO A 36 -26.78 -6.36 -7.17
C PRO A 36 -28.20 -6.71 -7.63
N PRO A 37 -29.25 -6.10 -7.05
CA PRO A 37 -30.62 -6.34 -7.46
C PRO A 37 -30.79 -6.16 -8.97
N ALA A 38 -31.46 -7.10 -9.64
CA ALA A 38 -31.74 -7.02 -11.06
C ALA A 38 -32.52 -5.74 -11.38
N LYS A 39 -32.04 -4.95 -12.35
CA LYS A 39 -32.73 -3.76 -12.86
C LYS A 39 -33.12 -4.00 -14.32
N PRO A 40 -34.39 -3.77 -14.72
CA PRO A 40 -34.80 -3.92 -16.11
C PRO A 40 -33.89 -3.12 -17.05
N GLY A 41 -33.39 -3.77 -18.11
CA GLY A 41 -32.49 -3.15 -19.09
C GLY A 41 -31.03 -3.00 -18.67
N VAL A 42 -30.62 -3.51 -17.49
CA VAL A 42 -29.23 -3.48 -17.02
C VAL A 42 -28.65 -4.89 -16.99
N VAL A 43 -27.54 -5.10 -17.68
CA VAL A 43 -26.73 -6.33 -17.59
C VAL A 43 -25.60 -6.07 -16.60
N THR A 44 -25.57 -6.83 -15.49
CA THR A 44 -24.44 -6.80 -14.57
C THR A 44 -23.36 -7.76 -15.07
N ILE A 45 -22.17 -7.24 -15.34
CA ILE A 45 -20.99 -8.04 -15.66
C ILE A 45 -20.16 -8.12 -14.38
N ASN A 46 -20.08 -9.30 -13.77
CA ASN A 46 -19.14 -9.56 -12.68
C ASN A 46 -17.75 -9.71 -13.31
N LEU A 47 -16.85 -8.78 -12.98
CA LEU A 47 -15.46 -8.85 -13.44
C LEU A 47 -14.64 -9.57 -12.38
N ASP A 48 -14.04 -10.69 -12.78
CA ASP A 48 -13.06 -11.44 -12.00
C ASP A 48 -11.88 -10.56 -11.58
N PRO A 49 -11.27 -10.84 -10.42
CA PRO A 49 -11.48 -12.01 -9.56
C PRO A 49 -12.28 -11.70 -8.27
N PRO A 50 -12.79 -12.73 -7.58
CA PRO A 50 -13.43 -12.60 -6.27
C PRO A 50 -12.55 -11.86 -5.26
N PRO A 51 -13.15 -11.24 -4.21
CA PRO A 51 -12.38 -10.75 -3.08
C PRO A 51 -11.56 -11.87 -2.45
N HIS A 52 -10.48 -11.52 -1.76
CA HIS A 52 -9.68 -12.46 -0.98
C HIS A 52 -9.26 -11.79 0.32
N TRP A 53 -8.72 -12.55 1.26
CA TRP A 53 -8.13 -11.99 2.47
C TRP A 53 -6.59 -11.91 2.34
N VAL A 54 -5.99 -11.04 3.13
CA VAL A 54 -4.54 -10.87 3.27
C VAL A 54 -4.21 -10.98 4.74
N ARG A 55 -3.16 -11.74 5.07
CA ARG A 55 -2.53 -11.70 6.38
C ARG A 55 -1.47 -10.59 6.35
N ALA A 56 -1.51 -9.72 7.35
CA ALA A 56 -0.51 -8.68 7.55
C ALA A 56 0.19 -8.91 8.89
N GLU A 57 1.50 -9.14 8.84
CA GLU A 57 2.36 -9.13 10.03
C GLU A 57 2.91 -7.71 10.21
N VAL A 58 2.37 -7.00 11.20
CA VAL A 58 2.68 -5.60 11.49
C VAL A 58 4.04 -5.52 12.15
N VAL A 59 4.96 -4.87 11.45
CA VAL A 59 6.31 -4.54 11.92
C VAL A 59 6.30 -3.23 12.70
N GLN A 60 5.61 -2.22 12.17
CA GLN A 60 5.52 -0.89 12.77
C GLN A 60 4.16 -0.25 12.49
N THR A 61 3.57 0.39 13.49
CA THR A 61 2.41 1.27 13.27
C THR A 61 2.88 2.68 12.94
N ILE A 62 2.40 3.22 11.81
CA ILE A 62 2.75 4.56 11.33
C ILE A 62 1.65 5.56 11.72
N TYR A 63 0.39 5.16 11.53
CA TYR A 63 -0.79 5.94 11.89
C TYR A 63 -1.94 5.00 12.24
N GLY A 64 -2.76 5.32 13.23
CA GLY A 64 -3.96 4.56 13.57
C GLY A 64 -4.16 4.41 15.08
N ALA A 65 -5.08 3.53 15.47
CA ALA A 65 -5.34 3.25 16.88
C ALA A 65 -4.06 2.82 17.61
N THR A 66 -3.94 3.20 18.88
CA THR A 66 -2.75 2.94 19.70
C THR A 66 -2.49 1.45 19.97
N LYS A 67 -3.47 0.57 19.69
CA LYS A 67 -3.38 -0.88 19.87
C LYS A 67 -3.69 -1.61 18.55
N VAL A 68 -2.70 -1.63 17.66
CA VAL A 68 -2.75 -2.46 16.45
C VAL A 68 -2.25 -3.87 16.81
N PRO A 69 -2.98 -4.94 16.46
CA PRO A 69 -2.50 -6.30 16.69
C PRO A 69 -1.26 -6.59 15.81
N ARG A 70 -0.33 -7.41 16.33
CA ARG A 70 0.88 -7.81 15.59
C ARG A 70 0.55 -8.53 14.28
N VAL A 71 -0.53 -9.31 14.27
CA VAL A 71 -1.04 -9.97 13.07
C VAL A 71 -2.48 -9.53 12.90
N LEU A 72 -2.86 -9.11 11.69
CA LEU A 72 -4.25 -8.87 11.33
C LEU A 72 -4.57 -9.53 9.99
N TYR A 73 -5.86 -9.79 9.80
CA TYR A 73 -6.40 -10.29 8.55
C TYR A 73 -7.33 -9.24 7.99
N ALA A 74 -7.15 -8.92 6.71
CA ALA A 74 -7.93 -7.90 6.04
C ALA A 74 -8.54 -8.45 4.76
N GLY A 75 -9.80 -8.09 4.48
CA GLY A 75 -10.37 -8.28 3.15
C GLY A 75 -9.73 -7.33 2.15
N THR A 76 -9.56 -7.78 0.90
CA THR A 76 -9.04 -6.96 -0.19
C THR A 76 -9.64 -7.35 -1.53
N THR A 77 -9.45 -6.50 -2.53
CA THR A 77 -9.79 -6.76 -3.93
C THR A 77 -8.56 -6.50 -4.81
N SER A 78 -8.40 -7.23 -5.91
CA SER A 78 -7.29 -7.03 -6.86
C SER A 78 -7.76 -7.15 -8.31
N HIS A 79 -6.89 -6.88 -9.28
CA HIS A 79 -7.18 -7.15 -10.70
C HIS A 79 -6.83 -8.59 -11.12
N TRP A 80 -6.10 -9.32 -10.28
CA TRP A 80 -5.38 -10.52 -10.72
C TRP A 80 -5.43 -11.67 -9.70
N GLY A 81 -6.33 -11.59 -8.73
CA GLY A 81 -6.52 -12.56 -7.66
C GLY A 81 -5.53 -12.35 -6.51
N PRO A 82 -5.37 -13.33 -5.62
CA PRO A 82 -4.34 -13.38 -4.61
C PRO A 82 -3.01 -13.62 -5.33
N GLN A 83 -2.41 -12.53 -5.81
CA GLN A 83 -1.04 -12.60 -6.29
C GLN A 83 -0.09 -12.75 -5.10
N PRO A 84 1.01 -13.50 -5.24
CA PRO A 84 2.05 -13.55 -4.23
C PRO A 84 2.47 -12.12 -3.87
N MET A 85 2.27 -11.77 -2.60
CA MET A 85 2.74 -10.50 -2.07
C MET A 85 4.21 -10.64 -1.64
N SER A 86 4.93 -9.53 -1.59
CA SER A 86 6.35 -9.55 -1.22
C SER A 86 6.50 -9.90 0.25
N PRO A 87 7.43 -10.82 0.61
CA PRO A 87 7.79 -11.07 2.01
C PRO A 87 8.53 -9.89 2.64
N GLN A 88 8.88 -8.87 1.85
CA GLN A 88 9.56 -7.67 2.35
C GLN A 88 8.55 -6.71 3.00
N PRO A 89 8.99 -5.91 3.99
CA PRO A 89 8.16 -4.88 4.58
C PRO A 89 7.60 -3.89 3.55
N GLN A 90 6.29 -3.67 3.61
CA GLN A 90 5.56 -2.76 2.75
C GLN A 90 4.81 -1.74 3.61
N LEU A 91 4.69 -0.51 3.11
CA LEU A 91 3.78 0.46 3.71
C LEU A 91 2.37 0.12 3.25
N ALA A 92 1.49 -0.22 4.18
CA ALA A 92 0.13 -0.67 3.92
C ALA A 92 -0.89 0.23 4.60
N PHE A 93 -1.98 0.48 3.88
CA PHE A 93 -3.12 1.31 4.25
C PHE A 93 -4.37 0.45 4.37
N PHE A 94 -4.86 0.37 5.58
CA PHE A 94 -6.09 -0.32 5.93
C PHE A 94 -7.17 0.70 6.30
N LEU A 95 -8.42 0.34 6.02
CA LEU A 95 -9.57 0.89 6.72
C LEU A 95 -9.96 -0.09 7.82
N THR A 96 -10.36 0.43 8.98
CA THR A 96 -10.77 -0.39 10.12
C THR A 96 -11.82 0.29 10.97
N ASP A 97 -12.70 -0.49 11.61
CA ASP A 97 -13.59 -0.05 12.68
C ASP A 97 -13.09 -0.49 14.08
N GLY A 98 -11.82 -0.94 14.14
CA GLY A 98 -11.20 -1.53 15.32
C GLY A 98 -11.44 -3.04 15.49
N ARG A 99 -12.35 -3.64 14.72
CA ARG A 99 -12.65 -5.08 14.76
C ARG A 99 -12.29 -5.78 13.46
N GLN A 100 -12.62 -5.16 12.34
CA GLN A 100 -12.38 -5.69 11.01
C GLN A 100 -11.45 -4.75 10.22
N TYR A 101 -10.83 -5.28 9.17
CA TYR A 101 -9.83 -4.57 8.38
C TYR A 101 -10.07 -4.77 6.89
N ILE A 102 -9.94 -3.70 6.11
CA ILE A 102 -9.95 -3.75 4.65
C ILE A 102 -8.64 -3.16 4.16
N LEU A 103 -7.83 -3.94 3.45
CA LEU A 103 -6.74 -3.40 2.64
C LEU A 103 -7.35 -2.87 1.35
N ARG A 104 -7.25 -1.56 1.10
CA ARG A 104 -7.77 -1.03 -0.17
C ARG A 104 -6.97 -1.63 -1.33
N ARG A 105 -7.61 -1.75 -2.50
CA ARG A 105 -6.90 -2.03 -3.75
C ARG A 105 -5.80 -0.98 -3.95
N TYR A 106 -4.57 -1.42 -4.27
CA TYR A 106 -3.37 -0.57 -4.31
C TYR A 106 -3.07 0.17 -2.99
N GLY A 107 -3.62 -0.35 -1.89
CA GLY A 107 -3.44 0.12 -0.53
C GLY A 107 -2.07 -0.21 0.05
N TYR A 108 -1.09 -0.59 -0.76
CA TYR A 108 0.25 -0.89 -0.29
C TYR A 108 1.31 -0.37 -1.27
N LYS A 109 2.49 -0.06 -0.73
CA LYS A 109 3.65 0.43 -1.46
C LYS A 109 4.90 -0.29 -0.98
N ARG A 110 5.71 -0.75 -1.94
CA ARG A 110 7.04 -1.27 -1.64
C ARG A 110 7.92 -0.16 -1.08
N LEU A 111 8.65 -0.48 -0.03
CA LEU A 111 9.64 0.40 0.60
C LEU A 111 11.04 0.05 0.08
N LEU A 112 11.95 1.02 0.17
CA LEU A 112 13.38 0.78 0.00
C LEU A 112 14.02 0.65 1.40
N SER A 113 14.83 -0.38 1.59
CA SER A 113 15.59 -0.59 2.82
C SER A 113 16.97 0.04 2.69
N ARG A 114 17.34 0.91 3.63
CA ARG A 114 18.69 1.45 3.73
C ARG A 114 19.64 0.46 4.40
N LEU A 115 20.94 0.65 4.20
CA LEU A 115 21.98 -0.17 4.85
C LEU A 115 21.92 -0.11 6.38
N ASP A 116 21.45 1.00 6.94
CA ASP A 116 21.23 1.18 8.39
C ASP A 116 19.91 0.57 8.90
N GLY A 117 19.14 -0.10 8.03
CA GLY A 117 17.85 -0.72 8.35
C GLY A 117 16.66 0.24 8.33
N SER A 118 16.85 1.55 8.11
CA SER A 118 15.74 2.48 7.97
C SER A 118 15.00 2.29 6.64
N LEU A 119 13.71 2.62 6.63
CA LEU A 119 12.82 2.42 5.49
C LEU A 119 12.48 3.75 4.81
N LEU A 120 12.53 3.74 3.49
CA LEU A 120 12.17 4.87 2.64
C LEU A 120 10.96 4.53 1.79
N LEU A 121 10.00 5.46 1.69
CA LEU A 121 8.89 5.40 0.75
C LEU A 121 9.31 6.07 -0.58
N PRO A 122 9.61 5.30 -1.64
CA PRO A 122 10.05 5.84 -2.92
C PRO A 122 8.95 6.63 -3.65
N ILE A 123 9.34 7.72 -4.32
CA ILE A 123 8.43 8.56 -5.13
C ILE A 123 8.60 8.22 -6.61
N TRP A 124 7.66 7.43 -7.14
CA TRP A 124 7.68 6.98 -8.53
C TRP A 124 6.95 7.91 -9.50
N ASP A 125 6.10 8.79 -9.00
CA ASP A 125 5.27 9.67 -9.82
C ASP A 125 4.99 10.98 -9.07
N LYS A 126 4.26 11.90 -9.72
CA LYS A 126 3.79 13.17 -9.15
C LYS A 126 2.94 12.99 -7.89
N GLN A 127 2.40 11.80 -7.64
CA GLN A 127 1.70 11.44 -6.40
C GLN A 127 2.27 10.12 -5.85
N VAL A 128 2.50 10.08 -4.53
CA VAL A 128 3.01 8.85 -3.88
C VAL A 128 1.93 7.78 -3.81
N SER A 129 0.76 8.14 -3.27
CA SER A 129 -0.41 7.27 -3.21
C SER A 129 -1.71 8.07 -3.01
N PRO A 130 -2.86 7.62 -3.56
CA PRO A 130 -4.17 8.23 -3.33
C PRO A 130 -4.65 8.25 -1.88
N TRP A 131 -4.09 7.40 -1.02
CA TRP A 131 -4.46 7.32 0.40
C TRP A 131 -3.52 8.09 1.33
N LEU A 132 -2.56 8.84 0.79
CA LEU A 132 -1.74 9.80 1.54
C LEU A 132 -2.18 11.23 1.21
N PRO A 133 -2.13 12.17 2.17
CA PRO A 133 -2.31 13.59 1.89
C PRO A 133 -1.31 14.07 0.82
N CYS A 134 -1.73 14.92 -0.11
CA CYS A 134 -0.87 15.40 -1.20
C CYS A 134 0.37 16.15 -0.71
N SER A 135 0.21 16.89 0.39
CA SER A 135 1.25 17.61 1.11
C SER A 135 2.36 16.71 1.68
N VAL A 136 2.18 15.38 1.69
CA VAL A 136 3.27 14.44 2.05
C VAL A 136 4.50 14.57 1.12
N LEU A 137 4.29 15.08 -0.11
CA LEU A 137 5.37 15.30 -1.06
C LEU A 137 6.34 16.41 -0.61
N GLU A 138 5.94 17.28 0.30
CA GLU A 138 6.82 18.29 0.91
C GLU A 138 7.91 17.65 1.78
N LEU A 139 7.70 16.40 2.22
CA LEU A 139 8.68 15.63 3.00
C LEU A 139 9.73 14.93 2.14
N ARG A 140 9.64 15.06 0.81
CA ARG A 140 10.53 14.33 -0.10
C ARG A 140 11.96 14.84 0.03
N GLU A 141 12.89 13.91 0.06
CA GLU A 141 14.31 14.21 0.11
C GLU A 141 15.03 13.37 -0.93
N GLU A 142 16.11 13.93 -1.49
CA GLU A 142 17.05 13.10 -2.22
C GLU A 142 17.75 12.15 -1.26
N PHE A 143 17.95 10.92 -1.71
CA PHE A 143 18.69 9.92 -0.95
C PHE A 143 19.90 9.44 -1.75
N ASP A 144 20.92 8.97 -1.02
CA ASP A 144 22.08 8.32 -1.62
C ASP A 144 21.71 6.89 -2.01
N SER A 145 21.77 6.60 -3.31
CA SER A 145 21.52 5.25 -3.85
C SER A 145 22.54 4.22 -3.38
N GLY A 146 23.75 4.63 -3.00
CA GLY A 146 24.76 3.74 -2.41
C GLY A 146 24.40 3.26 -1.01
N GLN A 147 23.38 3.86 -0.38
CA GLN A 147 22.90 3.52 0.96
C GLN A 147 21.65 2.63 0.94
N VAL A 148 21.25 2.09 -0.21
CA VAL A 148 20.05 1.23 -0.34
C VAL A 148 20.46 -0.20 -0.67
N GLN A 149 19.83 -1.17 0.01
CA GLN A 149 20.15 -2.60 -0.13
C GLN A 149 19.73 -3.18 -1.48
N GLU A 150 18.72 -2.58 -2.13
CA GLU A 150 18.12 -3.12 -3.34
C GLU A 150 18.07 -2.10 -4.46
N THR A 151 18.43 -2.55 -5.66
CA THR A 151 18.12 -1.86 -6.92
C THR A 151 16.88 -2.49 -7.56
N PRO A 152 15.86 -1.70 -7.94
CA PRO A 152 14.73 -2.18 -8.71
C PRO A 152 15.23 -2.77 -10.03
N LYS A 153 14.93 -4.06 -10.27
CA LYS A 153 15.23 -4.71 -11.55
C LYS A 153 14.45 -4.01 -12.67
N THR A 154 15.12 -3.77 -13.79
CA THR A 154 14.54 -3.23 -15.02
C THR A 154 13.29 -4.04 -15.42
N ARG A 155 12.16 -3.36 -15.63
CA ARG A 155 11.06 -3.94 -16.42
C ARG A 155 11.49 -3.84 -17.88
N GLY A 156 11.84 -4.94 -18.54
CA GLY A 156 12.14 -4.95 -19.98
C GLY A 156 13.29 -4.04 -20.44
N ALA A 157 13.63 -4.10 -21.73
CA ALA A 157 14.64 -3.23 -22.36
C ALA A 157 14.05 -1.87 -22.81
N ASP A 158 12.72 -1.76 -22.78
CA ASP A 158 11.90 -0.66 -23.25
C ASP A 158 11.47 0.32 -22.15
N TYR A 159 11.60 -0.04 -20.87
CA TYR A 159 11.31 0.87 -19.76
C TYR A 159 12.59 1.52 -19.25
N LEU A 160 12.82 2.77 -19.66
CA LEU A 160 13.94 3.59 -19.19
C LEU A 160 13.46 4.89 -18.51
N PRO A 161 12.82 4.82 -17.33
CA PRO A 161 12.34 6.02 -16.63
C PRO A 161 13.42 7.04 -16.32
N ALA A 162 14.67 6.60 -16.12
CA ALA A 162 15.81 7.49 -15.92
C ALA A 162 16.14 8.35 -17.17
N VAL A 163 15.79 7.87 -18.37
CA VAL A 163 15.97 8.63 -19.62
C VAL A 163 14.77 9.52 -19.89
N GLU A 164 13.55 9.02 -19.69
CA GLU A 164 12.31 9.76 -19.98
C GLU A 164 11.99 10.82 -18.92
N ARG A 165 12.32 10.54 -17.66
CA ARG A 165 12.01 11.36 -16.48
C ARG A 165 13.24 11.49 -15.58
N PRO A 166 14.34 12.09 -16.08
CA PRO A 166 15.56 12.28 -15.32
C PRO A 166 15.37 13.21 -14.12
N ASP A 167 14.24 13.94 -14.04
CA ASP A 167 13.82 14.73 -12.89
C ASP A 167 13.36 13.86 -11.71
N LEU A 168 12.76 12.69 -11.99
CA LEU A 168 12.25 11.79 -10.95
C LEU A 168 13.14 10.57 -10.71
N PHE A 169 13.98 10.20 -11.68
CA PHE A 169 14.75 8.97 -11.65
C PHE A 169 16.23 9.20 -11.90
N ARG A 170 17.06 8.34 -11.31
CA ARG A 170 18.50 8.25 -11.56
C ARG A 170 18.84 6.86 -12.10
N ALA A 171 19.74 6.81 -13.07
CA ALA A 171 20.32 5.54 -13.53
C ALA A 171 21.31 5.02 -12.46
N VAL A 172 21.29 3.71 -12.23
CA VAL A 172 22.21 3.01 -11.32
C VAL A 172 22.69 1.73 -11.99
N PRO A 173 23.81 1.12 -11.54
CA PRO A 173 24.24 -0.17 -12.07
C PRO A 173 23.10 -1.20 -11.99
N GLY A 174 22.73 -1.77 -13.13
CA GLY A 174 21.66 -2.77 -13.23
C GLY A 174 20.22 -2.24 -13.30
N GLY A 175 20.00 -0.92 -13.33
CA GLY A 175 18.66 -0.36 -13.53
C GLY A 175 18.52 1.13 -13.19
N PHE A 176 17.47 1.47 -12.47
CA PHE A 176 17.17 2.83 -12.08
C PHE A 176 16.51 2.88 -10.70
N LEU A 177 16.63 4.02 -10.04
CA LEU A 177 16.00 4.32 -8.75
C LEU A 177 15.28 5.66 -8.83
N PRO A 178 14.18 5.84 -8.07
CA PRO A 178 13.66 7.17 -7.77
C PRO A 178 14.76 8.06 -7.20
N ARG A 179 14.75 9.35 -7.54
CA ARG A 179 15.65 10.33 -6.93
C ARG A 179 15.24 10.69 -5.53
N TYR A 180 13.93 10.72 -5.30
CA TYR A 180 13.33 11.20 -4.07
C TYR A 180 12.63 10.05 -3.34
N ALA A 181 12.71 10.09 -2.03
CA ALA A 181 11.95 9.24 -1.14
C ALA A 181 11.58 10.00 0.13
N ILE A 182 10.72 9.40 0.95
CA ILE A 182 10.31 9.94 2.25
C ILE A 182 10.73 8.95 3.33
N ASP A 183 11.49 9.39 4.34
CA ASP A 183 11.79 8.57 5.52
C ASP A 183 10.49 8.21 6.25
N VAL A 184 10.26 6.92 6.47
CA VAL A 184 9.02 6.42 7.09
C VAL A 184 8.80 6.99 8.50
N ARG A 185 9.86 7.35 9.23
CA ARG A 185 9.74 8.02 10.54
C ARG A 185 9.23 9.46 10.40
N LYS A 186 9.70 10.19 9.38
CA LYS A 186 9.18 11.53 9.07
C LYS A 186 7.72 11.46 8.66
N LEU A 187 7.37 10.46 7.85
CA LEU A 187 5.98 10.18 7.48
C LEU A 187 5.12 9.91 8.71
N ALA A 188 5.58 9.07 9.65
CA ALA A 188 4.85 8.76 10.88
C ALA A 188 4.54 10.02 11.68
N SER A 189 5.55 10.87 11.94
CA SER A 189 5.37 12.14 12.64
C SER A 189 4.40 13.07 11.91
N TYR A 190 4.51 13.15 10.58
CA TYR A 190 3.67 14.01 9.75
C TYR A 190 2.19 13.60 9.78
N LEU A 191 1.91 12.31 9.69
CA LEU A 191 0.54 11.79 9.65
C LEU A 191 -0.21 11.97 10.98
N GLN A 192 0.49 12.19 12.09
CA GLN A 192 -0.16 12.55 13.37
C GLN A 192 -0.88 13.91 13.28
N ALA A 193 -0.31 14.87 12.55
CA ALA A 193 -0.91 16.18 12.33
C ALA A 193 -1.77 16.24 11.07
N ASN A 194 -1.55 15.33 10.11
CA ASN A 194 -2.21 15.31 8.81
C ASN A 194 -2.78 13.91 8.53
N PRO A 195 -3.94 13.56 9.11
CA PRO A 195 -4.52 12.23 8.99
C PRO A 195 -4.71 11.77 7.53
N PRO A 196 -4.45 10.48 7.23
CA PRO A 196 -4.75 9.92 5.92
C PRO A 196 -6.26 10.04 5.56
N PRO A 197 -6.61 10.41 4.33
CA PRO A 197 -7.99 10.53 3.91
C PRO A 197 -8.65 9.15 3.72
N VAL A 198 -9.77 8.90 4.40
CA VAL A 198 -10.54 7.64 4.29
C VAL A 198 -11.01 7.37 2.85
N LYS A 199 -11.51 8.40 2.17
CA LYS A 199 -12.03 8.29 0.79
C LYS A 199 -10.92 8.33 -0.28
N GLY A 200 -9.69 8.66 0.10
CA GLY A 200 -8.59 8.98 -0.81
C GLY A 200 -8.66 10.40 -1.35
N VAL A 201 -7.58 10.84 -1.99
CA VAL A 201 -7.39 12.18 -2.58
C VAL A 201 -6.71 12.06 -3.94
N LYS A 202 -6.99 13.04 -4.82
CA LYS A 202 -6.25 13.26 -6.06
C LYS A 202 -5.48 14.56 -5.91
N CYS A 203 -4.18 14.52 -6.20
CA CYS A 203 -3.36 15.73 -6.19
C CYS A 203 -3.51 16.46 -7.52
N GLU A 204 -3.63 17.79 -7.45
CA GLU A 204 -3.67 18.68 -8.62
C GLU A 204 -2.27 19.08 -9.06
#